data_AF-M3UUK9-F1
#
_entry.id   AF-M3UUK9-F1
#
_cell.length_a   1.000
_cell.length_b   1.000
_cell.length_c   1.000
_cell.angle_alpha   90.00
_cell.angle_beta   90.00
_cell.angle_gamma   90.00
#
_symmetry.space_group_name_H-M   'P 1'
#
loop_
_entity.id
_entity.type
_entity.pdbx_description
1 polymer ?
#
loop_
_entity_poly.entity_id
_entity_poly.type
_entity_poly.pdbx_seq_one_letter_code
_entity_poly.pdbx_strand_id
1 'polypeptide(L)'
;MGDQETFKALNKKCFKEQAIWMLNALWPTHKDTVAEEIWKFAQMFSEFEIENHENGCDLDELNMHRVFEKLGNQKTVQEMRSQLKQAGVENFKKVGMLHFLTYYYGMDWHKVANAPQGDNTAELDKAQKLLDEVSKQLEECQKKAEESKKSAEAAAEKATASKKSAEAAAARQKEAQAAEEEVTKALNEVKAQEQAKEDKRKALQKKIETAGL
;
A
#
# COMPACT_ATOMS: atom_id res chain seq x y z
N MET A 1 21.63 -30.08 27.21
CA MET A 1 20.40 -29.26 27.10
C MET A 1 19.25 -30.25 27.08
N GLY A 2 18.30 -30.14 28.01
CA GLY A 2 17.15 -31.03 28.02
C GLY A 2 16.17 -30.70 26.90
N ASP A 3 15.33 -31.66 26.48
CA ASP A 3 14.33 -31.47 25.41
C ASP A 3 13.48 -30.21 25.62
N GLN A 4 13.10 -29.94 26.87
CA GLN A 4 12.30 -28.77 27.23
C GLN A 4 13.04 -27.44 26.99
N GLU A 5 14.34 -27.39 27.30
CA GLU A 5 15.16 -26.20 27.04
C GLU A 5 15.34 -25.99 25.54
N THR A 6 15.58 -27.08 24.79
CA THR A 6 15.66 -27.06 23.32
C THR A 6 14.37 -26.53 22.73
N PHE A 7 13.21 -27.07 23.13
CA PHE A 7 11.91 -26.64 22.63
C PHE A 7 11.60 -25.17 22.99
N LYS A 8 11.98 -24.72 24.18
CA LYS A 8 11.89 -23.29 24.57
C LYS A 8 12.76 -22.41 23.68
N ALA A 9 13.99 -22.82 23.37
CA ALA A 9 14.89 -22.07 22.49
C ALA A 9 14.34 -22.00 21.06
N LEU A 10 13.75 -23.08 20.54
CA LEU A 10 13.12 -23.10 19.23
C LEU A 10 11.94 -22.13 19.14
N ASN A 11 11.13 -22.02 20.18
CA ASN A 11 10.03 -21.06 20.25
C ASN A 11 10.49 -19.59 20.35
N LYS A 12 11.80 -19.32 20.47
CA LYS A 12 12.38 -17.97 20.42
C LYS A 12 12.97 -17.59 19.06
N LYS A 13 12.95 -18.51 18.10
CA LYS A 13 13.24 -18.24 16.70
C LYS A 13 12.11 -17.46 16.05
N CYS A 14 12.35 -16.82 14.90
CA CYS A 14 11.25 -16.13 14.21
C CYS A 14 10.20 -17.13 13.68
N PHE A 15 8.99 -16.68 13.38
CA PHE A 15 7.93 -17.58 12.89
C PHE A 15 8.35 -18.37 11.64
N LYS A 16 9.09 -17.75 10.71
CA LYS A 16 9.65 -18.45 9.53
C LYS A 16 10.54 -19.63 9.94
N GLU A 17 11.45 -19.43 10.88
CA GLU A 17 12.35 -20.49 11.36
C GLU A 17 11.60 -21.59 12.12
N GLN A 18 10.58 -21.22 12.93
CA GLN A 18 9.73 -22.19 13.61
C GLN A 18 8.92 -23.04 12.62
N ALA A 19 8.44 -22.44 11.52
CA ALA A 19 7.78 -23.14 10.43
C ALA A 19 8.72 -24.12 9.72
N ILE A 20 9.93 -23.70 9.37
CA ILE A 20 10.95 -24.58 8.76
C ILE A 20 11.25 -25.77 9.68
N TRP A 21 11.41 -25.52 10.99
CA TRP A 21 11.65 -26.58 11.96
C TRP A 21 10.51 -27.60 12.00
N MET A 22 9.27 -27.12 12.02
CA MET A 22 8.08 -27.98 12.00
C MET A 22 7.96 -28.76 10.68
N LEU A 23 8.28 -28.13 9.55
CA LEU A 23 8.28 -28.78 8.24
C LEU A 23 9.26 -29.95 8.21
N ASN A 24 10.48 -29.74 8.70
CA ASN A 24 11.48 -30.80 8.80
C ASN A 24 10.99 -31.94 9.71
N ALA A 25 10.30 -31.62 10.81
CA ALA A 25 9.73 -32.61 11.71
C ALA A 25 8.60 -33.44 11.07
N LEU A 26 7.76 -32.82 10.23
CA LEU A 26 6.65 -33.48 9.55
C LEU A 26 7.03 -34.13 8.21
N TRP A 27 8.18 -33.76 7.64
CA TRP A 27 8.64 -34.21 6.33
C TRP A 27 8.60 -35.74 6.13
N PRO A 28 9.03 -36.57 7.11
CA PRO A 28 8.99 -38.02 6.96
C PRO A 28 7.58 -38.59 6.75
N THR A 29 6.56 -37.94 7.33
CA THR A 29 5.18 -38.43 7.33
C THR A 29 4.32 -37.75 6.27
N HIS A 30 4.44 -36.42 6.15
CA HIS A 30 3.54 -35.59 5.34
C HIS A 30 4.20 -35.02 4.08
N LYS A 31 5.55 -35.06 3.98
CA LYS A 31 6.31 -34.48 2.87
C LYS A 31 5.86 -33.03 2.59
N ASP A 32 5.63 -32.69 1.34
CA ASP A 32 5.25 -31.37 0.83
C ASP A 32 3.76 -31.04 1.01
N THR A 33 2.91 -31.99 1.40
CA THR A 33 1.45 -31.81 1.44
C THR A 33 0.98 -30.74 2.44
N VAL A 34 1.75 -30.51 3.50
CA VAL A 34 1.45 -29.55 4.57
C VAL A 34 2.28 -28.27 4.47
N ALA A 35 3.15 -28.15 3.45
CA ALA A 35 4.10 -27.06 3.33
C ALA A 35 3.41 -25.69 3.22
N GLU A 36 2.43 -25.60 2.33
CA GLU A 36 1.67 -24.37 2.10
C GLU A 36 0.85 -23.97 3.33
N GLU A 37 0.29 -24.94 4.06
CA GLU A 37 -0.49 -24.68 5.27
C GLU A 37 0.39 -24.12 6.40
N ILE A 38 1.55 -24.73 6.63
CA ILE A 38 2.51 -24.25 7.63
C ILE A 38 3.01 -22.84 7.29
N TRP A 39 3.22 -22.56 6.00
CA TRP A 39 3.60 -21.23 5.56
C TRP A 39 2.50 -20.19 5.79
N LYS A 40 1.23 -20.55 5.54
CA LYS A 40 0.07 -19.72 5.88
C LYS A 40 -0.04 -19.45 7.38
N PHE A 41 0.31 -20.42 8.23
CA PHE A 41 0.39 -20.17 9.67
C PHE A 41 1.50 -19.17 10.01
N ALA A 42 2.70 -19.30 9.44
CA ALA A 42 3.78 -18.35 9.67
C ALA A 42 3.37 -16.92 9.30
N GLN A 43 2.71 -16.74 8.16
CA GLN A 43 2.16 -15.45 7.73
C GLN A 43 1.10 -14.94 8.70
N MET A 44 0.13 -15.79 9.07
CA MET A 44 -0.94 -15.42 10.00
C MET A 44 -0.39 -14.99 11.37
N PHE A 45 0.62 -15.70 11.90
CA PHE A 45 1.26 -15.31 13.15
C PHE A 45 2.01 -13.98 13.02
N SER A 46 2.69 -13.77 11.89
CA SER A 46 3.39 -12.51 11.60
C SER A 46 2.43 -11.32 11.50
N GLU A 47 1.22 -11.52 10.96
CA GLU A 47 0.17 -10.49 10.89
C GLU A 47 -0.36 -10.09 12.27
N PHE A 48 -0.48 -11.05 13.19
CA PHE A 48 -1.02 -10.83 14.54
C PHE A 48 0.03 -10.39 15.56
N GLU A 49 1.31 -10.53 15.25
CA GLU A 49 2.39 -9.97 16.07
C GLU A 49 2.50 -8.48 15.75
N ILE A 50 2.39 -7.63 16.78
CA ILE A 50 2.17 -6.19 16.65
C ILE A 50 3.49 -5.40 16.68
N GLU A 51 4.57 -5.97 17.22
CA GLU A 51 5.83 -5.25 17.51
C GLU A 51 6.89 -5.50 16.44
N ASN A 52 7.15 -6.77 16.14
CA ASN A 52 8.23 -7.26 15.29
C ASN A 52 7.72 -7.96 14.02
N HIS A 53 6.42 -8.20 13.91
CA HIS A 53 5.76 -8.81 12.75
C HIS A 53 6.44 -10.12 12.30
N GLU A 54 7.02 -10.15 11.09
CA GLU A 54 7.74 -11.29 10.51
C GLU A 54 8.96 -11.74 11.32
N ASN A 55 9.54 -10.83 12.11
CA ASN A 55 10.66 -11.10 13.01
C ASN A 55 10.20 -11.48 14.43
N GLY A 56 8.88 -11.55 14.65
CA GLY A 56 8.28 -12.00 15.89
C GLY A 56 8.51 -13.49 16.15
N CYS A 57 8.41 -13.88 17.42
CA CYS A 57 8.63 -15.27 17.87
C CYS A 57 7.45 -15.85 18.66
N ASP A 58 6.59 -15.00 19.21
CA ASP A 58 5.47 -15.40 20.06
C ASP A 58 4.28 -14.43 19.97
N LEU A 59 3.09 -14.94 20.26
CA LEU A 59 1.87 -14.15 20.39
C LEU A 59 1.42 -14.13 21.85
N ASP A 60 0.76 -13.04 22.24
CA ASP A 60 0.04 -13.02 23.51
C ASP A 60 -1.23 -13.87 23.46
N GLU A 61 -1.86 -14.07 24.62
CA GLU A 61 -3.04 -14.90 24.74
C GLU A 61 -4.23 -14.43 23.88
N LEU A 62 -4.38 -13.11 23.72
CA LEU A 62 -5.47 -12.52 22.94
C LEU A 62 -5.27 -12.77 21.44
N ASN A 63 -4.07 -12.55 20.95
CA ASN A 63 -3.73 -12.78 19.55
C ASN A 63 -3.69 -14.27 19.21
N MET A 64 -3.28 -15.13 20.14
CA MET A 64 -3.45 -16.57 20.00
C MET A 64 -4.91 -16.98 19.87
N HIS A 65 -5.80 -16.38 20.66
CA HIS A 65 -7.23 -16.65 20.55
C HIS A 65 -7.78 -16.26 19.17
N ARG A 66 -7.37 -15.10 18.65
CA ARG A 66 -7.71 -14.65 17.28
C ARG A 66 -7.22 -15.61 16.19
N VAL A 67 -6.06 -16.24 16.36
CA VAL A 67 -5.57 -17.30 15.46
C VAL A 67 -6.60 -18.44 15.41
N PHE A 68 -7.03 -18.96 16.57
CA PHE A 68 -8.03 -20.03 16.63
C PHE A 68 -9.38 -19.62 16.01
N GLU A 69 -9.80 -18.37 16.18
CA GLU A 69 -11.00 -17.83 15.53
C GLU A 69 -10.87 -17.80 14.01
N LYS A 70 -9.74 -17.32 13.47
CA LYS A 70 -9.48 -17.24 12.02
C LYS A 70 -9.45 -18.62 11.36
N LEU A 71 -9.14 -19.67 12.11
CA LEU A 71 -9.16 -21.06 11.65
C LEU A 71 -10.55 -21.73 11.77
N GLY A 72 -11.57 -20.99 12.18
CA GLY A 72 -12.91 -21.55 12.39
C GLY A 72 -13.00 -22.52 13.56
N ASN A 73 -11.96 -22.59 14.40
CA ASN A 73 -11.89 -23.45 15.58
C ASN A 73 -12.00 -22.59 16.84
N GLN A 74 -13.12 -21.88 16.95
CA GLN A 74 -13.40 -21.02 18.08
C GLN A 74 -13.42 -21.85 19.37
N LYS A 75 -12.60 -21.44 20.33
CA LYS A 75 -12.48 -22.09 21.63
C LYS A 75 -12.70 -21.06 22.72
N THR A 76 -13.22 -21.52 23.85
CA THR A 76 -13.10 -20.73 25.07
C THR A 76 -11.62 -20.61 25.46
N VAL A 77 -11.26 -19.55 26.17
CA VAL A 77 -9.89 -19.36 26.68
C VAL A 77 -9.43 -20.56 27.53
N GLN A 78 -10.34 -21.18 28.27
CA GLN A 78 -10.04 -22.36 29.09
C GLN A 78 -9.67 -23.58 28.24
N GLU A 79 -10.41 -23.84 27.15
CA GLU A 79 -10.12 -24.94 26.23
C GLU A 79 -8.79 -24.72 25.50
N MET A 80 -8.55 -23.49 25.01
CA MET A 80 -7.28 -23.13 24.38
C MET A 80 -6.09 -23.38 25.33
N ARG A 81 -6.20 -22.96 26.60
CA ARG A 81 -5.16 -23.19 27.61
C ARG A 81 -4.92 -24.68 27.86
N SER A 82 -5.98 -25.47 27.97
CA SER A 82 -5.88 -26.93 28.20
C SER A 82 -5.11 -27.61 27.06
N GLN A 83 -5.42 -27.24 25.83
CA GLN A 83 -4.80 -27.80 24.62
C GLN A 83 -3.34 -27.38 24.45
N LEU A 84 -3.04 -26.09 24.64
CA LEU A 84 -1.68 -25.57 24.57
C LEU A 84 -0.79 -26.15 25.70
N LYS A 85 -1.36 -26.45 26.87
CA LYS A 85 -0.66 -27.21 27.93
C LYS A 85 -0.21 -28.59 27.46
N GLN A 86 -1.05 -29.31 26.71
CA GLN A 86 -0.69 -30.61 26.13
C GLN A 86 0.47 -30.49 25.14
N ALA A 87 0.59 -29.32 24.48
CA ALA A 87 1.69 -29.00 23.59
C ALA A 87 2.97 -28.51 24.28
N GLY A 88 3.01 -28.48 25.62
CA GLY A 88 4.17 -28.06 26.40
C GLY A 88 4.19 -26.59 26.85
N VAL A 89 3.09 -25.82 26.66
CA VAL A 89 3.02 -24.44 27.12
C VAL A 89 2.87 -24.37 28.65
N GLU A 90 3.87 -23.80 29.31
CA GLU A 90 3.83 -23.52 30.76
C GLU A 90 3.35 -22.10 31.09
N ASN A 91 3.61 -21.14 30.20
CA ASN A 91 3.28 -19.73 30.37
C ASN A 91 2.48 -19.21 29.18
N PHE A 92 1.24 -18.81 29.42
CA PHE A 92 0.31 -18.32 28.39
C PHE A 92 0.46 -16.85 28.05
N LYS A 93 1.33 -16.10 28.76
CA LYS A 93 1.55 -14.68 28.45
C LYS A 93 2.11 -14.49 27.05
N LYS A 94 2.95 -15.43 26.59
CA LYS A 94 3.58 -15.44 25.28
C LYS A 94 3.71 -16.89 24.81
N VAL A 95 3.07 -17.22 23.70
CA VAL A 95 3.02 -18.56 23.13
C VAL A 95 3.69 -18.53 21.77
N GLY A 96 4.76 -19.32 21.62
CA GLY A 96 5.43 -19.49 20.33
C GLY A 96 4.59 -20.33 19.37
N MET A 97 4.74 -20.08 18.07
CA MET A 97 3.99 -20.78 17.02
C MET A 97 4.24 -22.29 17.04
N LEU A 98 5.43 -22.74 17.43
CA LEU A 98 5.77 -24.16 17.46
C LEU A 98 4.89 -24.95 18.44
N HIS A 99 4.48 -24.36 19.57
CA HIS A 99 3.48 -24.97 20.46
C HIS A 99 2.13 -25.15 19.77
N PHE A 100 1.68 -24.11 19.07
CA PHE A 100 0.43 -24.16 18.30
C PHE A 100 0.47 -25.25 17.23
N LEU A 101 1.53 -25.30 16.42
CA LEU A 101 1.69 -26.29 15.35
C LEU A 101 1.78 -27.71 15.91
N THR A 102 2.46 -27.89 17.05
CA THR A 102 2.58 -29.19 17.71
C THR A 102 1.22 -29.71 18.13
N TYR A 103 0.38 -28.84 18.72
CA TYR A 103 -1.01 -29.17 19.01
C TYR A 103 -1.83 -29.42 17.73
N TYR A 104 -1.73 -28.55 16.73
CA TYR A 104 -2.54 -28.59 15.51
C TYR A 104 -2.35 -29.90 14.73
N TYR A 105 -1.10 -30.36 14.60
CA TYR A 105 -0.76 -31.62 13.93
C TYR A 105 -0.74 -32.83 14.89
N GLY A 106 -1.09 -32.66 16.17
CA GLY A 106 -1.14 -33.75 17.15
C GLY A 106 0.23 -34.41 17.41
N MET A 107 1.30 -33.63 17.35
CA MET A 107 2.67 -34.10 17.55
C MET A 107 3.09 -34.10 19.02
N ASP A 108 4.06 -34.93 19.36
CA ASP A 108 4.75 -34.88 20.66
C ASP A 108 5.86 -33.82 20.59
N TRP A 109 5.80 -32.82 21.47
CA TRP A 109 6.75 -31.73 21.51
C TRP A 109 8.20 -32.21 21.72
N HIS A 110 8.43 -33.34 22.41
CA HIS A 110 9.77 -33.94 22.55
C HIS A 110 10.30 -34.44 21.21
N LYS A 111 9.43 -35.02 20.38
CA LYS A 111 9.80 -35.46 19.02
C LYS A 111 10.07 -34.26 18.12
N VAL A 112 9.29 -33.19 18.24
CA VAL A 112 9.53 -31.95 17.50
C VAL A 112 10.87 -31.35 17.90
N ALA A 113 11.19 -31.27 19.19
CA ALA A 113 12.44 -30.72 19.70
C ALA A 113 13.69 -31.46 19.18
N ASN A 114 13.56 -32.76 18.93
CA ASN A 114 14.65 -33.64 18.49
C ASN A 114 14.56 -34.02 17.00
N ALA A 115 13.72 -33.34 16.22
CA ALA A 115 13.54 -33.65 14.81
C ALA A 115 14.81 -33.39 13.99
N PRO A 116 15.18 -34.28 13.04
CA PRO A 116 16.34 -34.07 12.18
C PRO A 116 16.14 -32.85 11.27
N GLN A 117 17.14 -31.95 11.21
CA GLN A 117 17.03 -30.67 10.49
C GLN A 117 17.77 -30.63 9.13
N GLY A 118 18.23 -31.79 8.64
CA GLY A 118 19.09 -31.86 7.46
C GLY A 118 20.51 -31.35 7.74
N ASP A 119 21.47 -31.74 6.90
CA ASP A 119 22.90 -31.40 7.00
C ASP A 119 23.38 -30.47 5.86
N ASN A 120 22.49 -30.12 4.93
CA ASN A 120 22.74 -29.29 3.75
C ASN A 120 22.72 -27.76 4.04
N THR A 121 23.21 -27.35 5.22
CA THR A 121 23.17 -25.95 5.67
C THR A 121 23.93 -25.02 4.74
N ALA A 122 25.06 -25.47 4.18
CA ALA A 122 25.88 -24.66 3.27
C ALA A 122 25.17 -24.33 1.94
N GLU A 123 24.43 -25.27 1.37
CA GLU A 123 23.62 -25.06 0.16
C GLU A 123 22.41 -24.18 0.45
N LEU A 124 21.74 -24.39 1.59
CA LEU A 124 20.61 -23.58 2.03
C LEU A 124 21.00 -22.12 2.28
N ASP A 125 22.16 -21.88 2.90
CA ASP A 125 22.67 -20.52 3.13
C ASP A 125 22.98 -19.80 1.81
N LYS A 126 23.52 -20.52 0.82
CA LYS A 126 23.73 -19.96 -0.53
C LYS A 126 22.42 -19.63 -1.21
N ALA A 127 21.44 -20.54 -1.14
CA ALA A 127 20.12 -20.32 -1.71
C ALA A 127 19.39 -19.14 -1.05
N GLN A 128 19.46 -19.03 0.28
CA GLN A 128 18.86 -17.91 1.02
C GLN A 128 19.50 -16.58 0.61
N LYS A 129 20.83 -16.50 0.48
CA LYS A 129 21.52 -15.29 0.00
C LYS A 129 21.07 -14.87 -1.41
N LEU A 130 20.91 -15.84 -2.32
CA LEU A 130 20.42 -15.55 -3.68
C LEU A 130 18.97 -15.05 -3.65
N LEU A 131 18.12 -15.63 -2.81
CA LEU A 131 16.75 -15.15 -2.63
C LEU A 131 16.70 -13.75 -2.03
N ASP A 132 17.54 -13.45 -1.04
CA ASP A 132 17.61 -12.13 -0.42
C ASP A 132 18.07 -11.06 -1.42
N GLU A 133 19.05 -11.38 -2.27
CA GLU A 133 19.52 -10.50 -3.34
C GLU A 133 18.41 -10.20 -4.36
N VAL A 134 17.72 -11.24 -4.84
CA VAL A 134 16.61 -11.08 -5.79
C VAL A 134 15.45 -10.32 -5.17
N SER A 135 15.11 -10.59 -3.90
CA SER A 135 14.03 -9.90 -3.19
C SER A 135 14.32 -8.41 -3.06
N LYS A 136 15.57 -8.05 -2.73
CA LYS A 136 16.01 -6.66 -2.70
C LYS A 136 15.92 -5.98 -4.07
N GLN A 137 16.37 -6.64 -5.13
CA GLN A 137 16.26 -6.10 -6.49
C GLN A 137 14.79 -5.89 -6.90
N LEU A 138 13.91 -6.82 -6.52
CA LEU A 138 12.48 -6.74 -6.78
C LEU A 138 11.84 -5.56 -6.04
N GLU A 139 12.16 -5.34 -4.77
CA GLU A 139 11.71 -4.15 -4.02
C GLU A 139 12.18 -2.85 -4.67
N GLU A 140 13.43 -2.78 -5.12
CA GLU A 140 13.96 -1.60 -5.82
C GLU A 140 13.23 -1.36 -7.15
N CYS A 141 12.94 -2.41 -7.92
CA CYS A 141 12.15 -2.34 -9.14
C CYS A 141 10.72 -1.88 -8.87
N GLN A 142 10.07 -2.40 -7.82
CA GLN A 142 8.72 -2.00 -7.42
C GLN A 142 8.66 -0.53 -7.00
N LYS A 143 9.63 -0.06 -6.21
CA LYS A 143 9.73 1.36 -5.82
C LYS A 143 9.88 2.26 -7.04
N LYS A 144 10.77 1.92 -7.98
CA LYS A 144 10.95 2.68 -9.24
C LYS A 144 9.69 2.68 -10.10
N ALA A 145 8.97 1.56 -10.16
CA ALA A 145 7.73 1.46 -10.91
C ALA A 145 6.63 2.36 -10.31
N GLU A 146 6.47 2.37 -8.99
CA GLU A 146 5.53 3.25 -8.28
C GLU A 146 5.89 4.73 -8.43
N GLU A 147 7.18 5.09 -8.34
CA GLU A 147 7.66 6.45 -8.58
C GLU A 147 7.38 6.90 -10.02
N SER A 148 7.63 6.03 -11.00
CA SER A 148 7.37 6.30 -12.41
C SER A 148 5.87 6.50 -12.67
N LYS A 149 5.02 5.69 -12.03
CA LYS A 149 3.56 5.81 -12.12
C LYS A 149 3.08 7.15 -11.55
N LYS A 150 3.52 7.53 -10.35
CA LYS A 150 3.18 8.82 -9.74
C LYS A 150 3.65 10.00 -10.58
N SER A 151 4.85 9.91 -11.16
CA SER A 151 5.37 10.95 -12.06
C SER A 151 4.53 11.07 -13.33
N ALA A 152 4.13 9.95 -13.94
CA ALA A 152 3.28 9.93 -15.12
C ALA A 152 1.88 10.51 -14.84
N GLU A 153 1.27 10.17 -13.70
CA GLU A 153 -0.01 10.72 -13.26
C GLU A 153 0.08 12.25 -13.06
N ALA A 154 1.11 12.73 -12.35
CA ALA A 154 1.32 14.17 -12.16
C ALA A 154 1.57 14.93 -13.48
N ALA A 155 2.30 14.32 -14.42
CA ALA A 155 2.52 14.89 -15.75
C ALA A 155 1.22 14.97 -16.56
N ALA A 156 0.37 13.94 -16.49
CA ALA A 156 -0.93 13.92 -17.14
C ALA A 156 -1.87 15.00 -16.58
N GLU A 157 -1.93 15.16 -15.25
CA GLU A 157 -2.70 16.22 -14.61
C GLU A 157 -2.22 17.62 -15.05
N LYS A 158 -0.91 17.86 -15.02
CA LYS A 158 -0.34 19.14 -15.48
C LYS A 158 -0.66 19.42 -16.95
N ALA A 159 -0.57 18.42 -17.81
CA ALA A 159 -0.93 18.55 -19.22
C ALA A 159 -2.41 18.91 -19.41
N THR A 160 -3.32 18.30 -18.64
CA THR A 160 -4.76 18.62 -18.71
C THR A 160 -5.07 20.03 -18.20
N ALA A 161 -4.40 20.47 -17.11
CA ALA A 161 -4.54 21.82 -16.58
C ALA A 161 -4.02 22.87 -17.58
N SER A 162 -2.87 22.62 -18.22
CA SER A 162 -2.34 23.49 -19.27
C SER A 162 -3.26 23.59 -20.47
N LYS A 163 -3.88 22.48 -20.93
CA LYS A 163 -4.86 22.51 -22.02
C LYS A 163 -6.08 23.39 -21.67
N LYS A 164 -6.67 23.19 -20.49
CA LYS A 164 -7.81 24.02 -20.03
C LYS A 164 -7.45 25.50 -19.93
N SER A 165 -6.25 25.81 -19.43
CA SER A 165 -5.78 27.19 -19.34
C SER A 165 -5.57 27.83 -20.72
N ALA A 166 -5.00 27.08 -21.68
CA ALA A 166 -4.82 27.54 -23.05
C ALA A 166 -6.17 27.78 -23.76
N GLU A 167 -7.14 26.88 -23.59
CA GLU A 167 -8.49 27.03 -24.12
C GLU A 167 -9.21 28.26 -23.54
N ALA A 168 -9.11 28.49 -22.23
CA ALA A 168 -9.68 29.67 -21.58
C ALA A 168 -9.03 30.98 -22.03
N ALA A 169 -7.71 30.99 -22.24
CA ALA A 169 -7.00 32.15 -22.77
C ALA A 169 -7.42 32.45 -24.22
N ALA A 170 -7.55 31.43 -25.06
CA ALA A 170 -8.00 31.58 -26.44
C ALA A 170 -9.45 32.09 -26.52
N ALA A 171 -10.35 31.64 -25.63
CA ALA A 171 -11.71 32.15 -25.54
C ALA A 171 -11.74 33.64 -25.17
N ARG A 172 -11.01 34.05 -24.13
CA ARG A 172 -10.90 35.46 -23.72
C ARG A 172 -10.31 36.35 -24.81
N GLN A 173 -9.33 35.84 -25.56
CA GLN A 173 -8.75 36.60 -26.67
C GLN A 173 -9.79 36.87 -27.77
N LYS A 174 -10.62 35.88 -28.10
CA LYS A 174 -11.71 36.06 -29.08
C LYS A 174 -12.75 37.07 -28.59
N GLU A 175 -13.13 37.00 -27.31
CA GLU A 175 -14.06 37.96 -26.70
C GLU A 175 -13.49 39.38 -26.72
N ALA A 176 -12.21 39.56 -26.39
CA ALA A 176 -11.55 40.86 -26.43
C ALA A 176 -11.49 41.44 -27.85
N GLN A 177 -11.18 40.61 -28.85
CA GLN A 177 -11.18 41.03 -30.25
C GLN A 177 -12.58 41.46 -30.72
N ALA A 178 -13.63 40.71 -30.36
CA ALA A 178 -15.00 41.07 -30.70
C ALA A 178 -15.43 42.40 -30.04
N ALA A 179 -15.07 42.62 -28.77
CA ALA A 179 -15.34 43.87 -28.07
C ALA A 179 -14.58 45.05 -28.70
N GLU A 180 -13.32 44.85 -29.12
CA GLU A 180 -12.53 45.89 -29.79
C GLU A 180 -13.13 46.28 -31.15
N GLU A 181 -13.63 45.30 -31.92
CA GLU A 181 -14.34 45.57 -33.16
C GLU A 181 -15.63 46.36 -32.95
N GLU A 182 -16.43 46.02 -31.93
CA GLU A 182 -17.65 46.77 -31.59
C GLU A 182 -17.34 48.20 -31.13
N VAL A 183 -16.34 48.37 -30.26
CA VAL A 183 -15.90 49.70 -29.81
C VAL A 183 -15.42 50.53 -30.99
N THR A 184 -14.68 49.93 -31.93
CA THR A 184 -14.21 50.61 -33.14
C THR A 184 -15.38 51.07 -34.02
N LYS A 185 -16.41 50.22 -34.19
CA LYS A 185 -17.64 50.60 -34.92
C LYS A 185 -18.37 51.76 -34.24
N ALA A 186 -18.58 51.67 -32.92
CA ALA A 186 -19.25 52.71 -32.15
C ALA A 186 -18.49 54.06 -32.21
N LEU A 187 -17.15 54.02 -32.12
CA LEU A 187 -16.31 55.21 -32.27
C LEU A 187 -16.46 55.86 -33.65
N ASN A 188 -16.52 55.06 -34.71
CA ASN A 188 -16.71 55.57 -36.07
C ASN A 188 -18.10 56.19 -36.26
N GLU A 189 -19.16 55.58 -35.69
CA GLU A 189 -20.51 56.17 -35.70
C GLU A 189 -20.58 57.48 -34.93
N VAL A 190 -20.00 57.55 -33.73
CA VAL A 190 -19.96 58.79 -32.94
C VAL A 190 -19.24 59.90 -33.69
N LYS A 191 -18.07 59.61 -34.29
CA LYS A 191 -17.35 60.56 -35.14
C LYS A 191 -18.20 61.07 -36.30
N ALA A 192 -18.95 60.19 -36.97
CA ALA A 192 -19.85 60.58 -38.05
C ALA A 192 -21.00 61.47 -37.55
N GLN A 193 -21.58 61.17 -36.39
CA GLN A 193 -22.62 61.99 -35.76
C GLN A 193 -22.10 63.37 -35.34
N GLU A 194 -20.89 63.45 -34.78
CA GLU A 194 -20.26 64.73 -34.42
C GLU A 194 -20.01 65.58 -35.66
N GLN A 195 -19.47 65.00 -36.74
CA GLN A 195 -19.27 65.71 -38.01
C GLN A 195 -20.59 66.25 -38.56
N ALA A 196 -21.66 65.44 -38.56
CA ALA A 196 -22.97 65.87 -39.02
C ALA A 196 -23.58 67.00 -38.17
N LYS A 197 -23.34 66.99 -36.85
CA LYS A 197 -23.75 68.10 -35.95
C LYS A 197 -22.94 69.37 -36.23
N GLU A 198 -21.63 69.26 -36.43
CA GLU A 198 -20.78 70.37 -36.83
C GLU A 198 -21.26 71.01 -38.14
N ASP A 199 -21.54 70.20 -39.15
CA ASP A 199 -21.99 70.67 -40.46
C ASP A 199 -23.35 71.38 -40.35
N LYS A 200 -24.29 70.84 -39.56
CA LYS A 200 -25.56 71.51 -39.24
C LYS A 200 -25.36 72.84 -38.51
N ARG A 201 -24.43 72.89 -37.54
CA ARG A 201 -24.12 74.11 -36.79
C ARG A 201 -23.55 75.19 -37.72
N LYS A 202 -22.59 74.83 -38.59
CA LYS A 202 -22.04 75.71 -39.62
C LYS A 202 -23.14 76.23 -40.55
N ALA A 203 -24.06 75.37 -40.98
CA ALA A 203 -25.19 75.76 -41.85
C ALA A 203 -26.18 76.72 -41.16
N LEU A 204 -26.50 76.50 -39.88
CA LEU A 204 -27.37 77.39 -39.11
C LEU A 204 -26.72 78.75 -38.85
N GLN A 205 -25.44 78.77 -38.51
CA GLN A 205 -24.68 80.00 -38.30
C GLN A 205 -24.66 80.85 -39.58
N LYS A 206 -24.44 80.21 -40.73
CA LYS A 206 -24.51 80.87 -42.04
C LYS A 206 -25.90 81.46 -42.33
N LYS A 207 -26.99 80.79 -41.92
CA LYS A 207 -28.37 81.29 -42.05
C LYS A 207 -28.68 82.47 -41.12
N ILE A 208 -28.16 82.45 -39.88
CA ILE A 208 -28.32 83.56 -38.93
C ILE A 208 -27.59 84.81 -39.46
N GLU A 209 -26.40 84.65 -40.02
CA GLU A 209 -25.65 85.75 -40.66
C GLU A 209 -26.36 86.31 -41.89
N THR A 210 -27.20 85.54 -42.58
CA THR A 210 -28.00 86.02 -43.73
C THR A 210 -29.37 86.57 -43.36
N ALA A 211 -29.91 86.26 -42.18
CA ALA A 211 -31.23 86.71 -41.72
C ALA A 211 -31.17 87.95 -40.78
N GLY A 212 -29.98 88.38 -40.37
CA GLY A 212 -29.74 89.57 -39.54
C GLY A 212 -29.48 90.87 -40.30
N LEU A 213 -29.77 90.93 -41.60
CA LEU A 213 -29.75 92.12 -42.47
C LEU A 213 -31.18 92.45 -42.90
#